data_AF-A0A543ADZ5-F1
#
_entry.id   AF-A0A543ADZ5-F1
#
_cell.length_a   1.000
_cell.length_b   1.000
_cell.length_c   1.000
_cell.angle_alpha   90.00
_cell.angle_beta   90.00
_cell.angle_gamma   90.00
#
_symmetry.space_group_name_H-M   'P 1'
#
loop_
_entity.id
_entity.type
_entity.pdbx_description
1 polymer ?
#
loop_
_entity_poly.entity_id
_entity_poly.type
_entity_poly.pdbx_seq_one_letter_code
_entity_poly.pdbx_strand_id
1 'polypeptide(L)'
;MSADDSRSDLWHWYEYPVGLVGEITRAFERTLFPFLTGLGGTFVLVLGVGMMADEGMLGDPGVANAVESLLLASLPLLMIAAVVVWAGYASAACLRDVTTSRAIVRATRDGADRHRVPSPEQVVAVIREPGRLLRYFALGTGGPTAVLGVIGVGIAFTRDDVVETLTISAIALAWAAAMVPLAFYVPQWLTAAQERRQKVIAAFWSTEDEANAWKRARQDRSRPRAGSGGFRSADKVIYAATLVALLGFLILQLSVGARCSTVPGSSPAQQCDTTHYGSFIERILGWGFSAFVVAMVIAILLAAGGALFDWRQRRSERNDLRRRLDDMTAERPDDLVLAHHSERHTHPIITMAVILSAFTMIVAAAAYFAGKREDSEVEIFYSPHQDLELSIAAAALALFVIALVTTAVVNVRGREFRNVLMRRWPAGPTWSAGEDGRVLRAKAGPALHAARYKKVGKGKSSQNTAPY
;
A
#
# COMPACT_ATOMS: atom_id res chain seq x y z
N MET A 1 -10.22 49.78 0.27
CA MET A 1 -9.77 48.63 -0.57
C MET A 1 -8.96 47.73 0.33
N SER A 2 -9.48 46.54 0.64
CA SER A 2 -8.87 45.65 1.63
C SER A 2 -7.66 44.94 1.02
N ALA A 3 -6.60 44.74 1.81
CA ALA A 3 -5.41 43.99 1.40
C ALA A 3 -5.68 42.49 1.14
N ASP A 4 -6.93 42.02 1.32
CA ASP A 4 -7.35 40.66 1.01
C ASP A 4 -7.63 40.44 -0.49
N ASP A 5 -8.10 41.46 -1.21
CA ASP A 5 -8.38 41.35 -2.65
C ASP A 5 -7.08 41.23 -3.49
N SER A 6 -5.94 41.75 -3.02
CA SER A 6 -4.67 41.59 -3.75
C SER A 6 -4.00 40.22 -3.53
N ARG A 7 -4.44 39.44 -2.53
CA ARG A 7 -3.90 38.09 -2.25
C ARG A 7 -4.71 36.98 -2.93
N SER A 8 -5.91 37.24 -3.43
CA SER A 8 -6.69 36.26 -4.20
C SER A 8 -6.09 35.91 -5.55
N ASP A 9 -5.29 36.81 -6.12
CA ASP A 9 -4.84 36.72 -7.52
C ASP A 9 -3.42 36.17 -7.67
N LEU A 10 -2.84 35.64 -6.59
CA LEU A 10 -1.51 35.02 -6.65
C LEU A 10 -1.63 33.54 -7.05
N TRP A 11 -0.83 33.09 -8.01
CA TRP A 11 -0.75 31.69 -8.42
C TRP A 11 -0.53 30.78 -7.21
N HIS A 12 -1.37 29.76 -7.05
CA HIS A 12 -1.29 28.80 -5.95
C HIS A 12 -1.84 27.42 -6.37
N TRP A 13 -1.53 26.42 -5.56
CA TRP A 13 -2.09 25.09 -5.72
C TRP A 13 -3.55 25.04 -5.27
N TYR A 14 -4.37 24.34 -6.04
CA TYR A 14 -5.77 24.14 -5.76
C TYR A 14 -6.19 22.70 -6.05
N GLU A 15 -6.87 22.08 -5.09
CA GLU A 15 -7.41 20.74 -5.23
C GLU A 15 -8.83 20.79 -5.81
N TYR A 16 -8.95 20.34 -7.07
CA TYR A 16 -10.23 20.27 -7.77
C TYR A 16 -11.08 19.06 -7.34
N PRO A 17 -12.42 19.21 -7.22
CA PRO A 17 -13.32 18.10 -6.88
C PRO A 17 -13.39 17.06 -8.01
N VAL A 18 -13.24 15.77 -7.69
CA VAL A 18 -13.29 14.66 -8.66
C VAL A 18 -14.64 13.97 -8.81
N GLY A 19 -15.67 14.46 -8.11
CA GLY A 19 -16.99 13.82 -8.03
C GLY A 19 -17.00 12.55 -7.17
N LEU A 20 -18.19 12.01 -6.92
CA LEU A 20 -18.39 10.88 -5.99
C LEU A 20 -17.57 9.63 -6.37
N VAL A 21 -17.64 9.22 -7.63
CA VAL A 21 -16.92 8.05 -8.14
C VAL A 21 -15.41 8.19 -7.91
N GLY A 22 -14.84 9.35 -8.25
CA GLY A 22 -13.42 9.60 -8.05
C GLY A 22 -13.01 9.59 -6.57
N GLU A 23 -13.85 10.09 -5.67
CA GLU A 23 -13.57 10.04 -4.23
C GLU A 23 -13.66 8.62 -3.65
N ILE A 24 -14.65 7.82 -4.07
CA ILE A 24 -14.77 6.41 -3.69
C ILE A 24 -13.55 5.65 -4.17
N THR A 25 -13.19 5.78 -5.45
CA THR A 25 -12.04 5.13 -6.04
C THR A 25 -10.73 5.48 -5.32
N ARG A 26 -10.54 6.76 -4.96
CA ARG A 26 -9.38 7.20 -4.17
C ARG A 26 -9.35 6.57 -2.78
N ALA A 27 -10.51 6.46 -2.12
CA ALA A 27 -10.61 5.79 -0.82
C ALA A 27 -10.26 4.30 -0.94
N PHE A 28 -10.75 3.61 -1.98
CA PHE A 28 -10.38 2.23 -2.28
C PHE A 28 -8.88 2.07 -2.46
N GLU A 29 -8.24 2.86 -3.33
CA GLU A 29 -6.78 2.75 -3.56
C GLU A 29 -5.99 2.88 -2.24
N ARG A 30 -6.38 3.85 -1.40
CA ARG A 30 -5.72 4.15 -0.13
C ARG A 30 -5.99 3.15 0.99
N THR A 31 -7.06 2.36 0.88
CA THR A 31 -7.45 1.35 1.86
C THR A 31 -6.97 -0.05 1.41
N LEU A 32 -7.04 -0.35 0.12
CA LEU A 32 -6.61 -1.66 -0.41
C LEU A 32 -5.10 -1.85 -0.33
N PHE A 33 -4.28 -0.79 -0.44
CA PHE A 33 -2.83 -0.94 -0.31
C PHE A 33 -2.39 -1.41 1.10
N PRO A 34 -2.85 -0.79 2.21
CA PRO A 34 -2.65 -1.36 3.55
C PRO A 34 -3.23 -2.76 3.71
N PHE A 35 -4.38 -3.05 3.10
CA PHE A 35 -4.99 -4.38 3.16
C PHE A 35 -4.11 -5.45 2.51
N LEU A 36 -3.56 -5.16 1.32
CA LEU A 36 -2.57 -6.01 0.65
C LEU A 36 -1.33 -6.23 1.52
N THR A 37 -0.88 -5.18 2.22
CA THR A 37 0.24 -5.29 3.16
C THR A 37 -0.11 -6.26 4.30
N GLY A 38 -1.33 -6.19 4.83
CA GLY A 38 -1.84 -7.13 5.83
C GLY A 38 -1.94 -8.56 5.33
N LEU A 39 -2.41 -8.77 4.09
CA LEU A 39 -2.40 -10.09 3.45
C LEU A 39 -0.98 -10.64 3.29
N GLY A 40 -0.03 -9.82 2.86
CA GLY A 40 1.39 -10.21 2.77
C GLY A 40 1.98 -10.58 4.12
N GLY A 41 1.68 -9.82 5.17
CA GLY A 41 2.07 -10.16 6.54
C GLY A 41 1.43 -11.46 7.03
N THR A 42 0.15 -11.68 6.70
CA THR A 42 -0.57 -12.91 7.04
C THR A 42 0.02 -14.12 6.34
N PHE A 43 0.39 -13.99 5.07
CA PHE A 43 1.08 -15.04 4.32
C PHE A 43 2.40 -15.45 4.98
N VAL A 44 3.21 -14.48 5.40
CA VAL A 44 4.47 -14.74 6.12
C VAL A 44 4.21 -15.46 7.45
N LEU A 45 3.17 -15.06 8.19
CA LEU A 45 2.80 -15.70 9.46
C LEU A 45 2.30 -17.13 9.25
N VAL A 46 1.42 -17.35 8.26
CA VAL A 46 0.90 -18.67 7.88
C VAL A 46 2.05 -19.60 7.50
N LEU A 47 2.98 -19.16 6.65
CA LEU A 47 4.17 -19.96 6.34
C LEU A 47 5.04 -20.23 7.57
N GLY A 48 5.25 -19.23 8.41
CA GLY A 48 6.04 -19.37 9.64
C GLY A 48 5.44 -20.40 10.60
N VAL A 49 4.11 -20.39 10.78
CA VAL A 49 3.39 -21.36 11.62
C VAL A 49 3.41 -22.75 11.00
N GLY A 50 3.29 -22.86 9.66
CA GLY A 50 3.37 -24.16 8.99
C GLY A 50 4.71 -24.84 9.10
N MET A 51 5.78 -24.08 9.01
CA MET A 51 7.11 -24.62 9.28
C MET A 51 7.23 -25.20 10.70
N MET A 52 6.53 -24.64 11.70
CA MET A 52 6.55 -25.21 13.06
C MET A 52 5.82 -26.54 13.20
N ALA A 53 4.69 -26.66 12.50
CA ALA A 53 3.87 -27.85 12.54
C ALA A 53 4.65 -29.03 11.93
N ASP A 54 5.27 -28.79 10.78
CA ASP A 54 6.16 -29.75 10.12
C ASP A 54 7.36 -30.15 10.98
N GLU A 55 7.85 -29.24 11.83
CA GLU A 55 8.99 -29.47 12.72
C GLU A 55 8.63 -30.10 14.08
N GLY A 56 7.36 -30.45 14.32
CA GLY A 56 6.92 -31.09 15.56
C GLY A 56 7.05 -30.20 16.81
N MET A 57 7.29 -28.91 16.64
CA MET A 57 7.53 -27.96 17.74
C MET A 57 6.29 -27.66 18.58
N LEU A 58 5.13 -27.97 18.04
CA LEU A 58 3.85 -27.76 18.71
C LEU A 58 3.63 -28.75 19.86
N GLY A 59 4.51 -29.76 20.01
CA GLY A 59 4.58 -30.66 21.17
C GLY A 59 3.42 -31.65 21.30
N ASP A 60 2.30 -31.39 20.64
CA ASP A 60 1.10 -32.21 20.60
C ASP A 60 0.71 -32.52 19.14
N PRO A 61 0.62 -33.81 18.76
CA PRO A 61 0.17 -34.25 17.43
C PRO A 61 -1.19 -33.67 17.02
N GLY A 62 -2.12 -33.50 17.97
CA GLY A 62 -3.45 -32.93 17.68
C GLY A 62 -3.38 -31.45 17.31
N VAL A 63 -2.46 -30.69 17.92
CA VAL A 63 -2.22 -29.28 17.58
C VAL A 63 -1.53 -29.16 16.23
N ALA A 64 -0.61 -30.07 15.90
CA ALA A 64 0.04 -30.09 14.59
C ALA A 64 -0.96 -30.34 13.45
N ASN A 65 -1.84 -31.34 13.58
CA ASN A 65 -2.88 -31.66 12.60
C ASN A 65 -3.91 -30.52 12.44
N ALA A 66 -4.30 -29.89 13.55
CA ALA A 66 -5.20 -28.73 13.54
C ALA A 66 -4.56 -27.51 12.85
N VAL A 67 -3.26 -27.29 13.03
CA VAL A 67 -2.50 -26.24 12.35
C VAL A 67 -2.35 -26.56 10.87
N GLU A 68 -1.98 -27.78 10.49
CA GLU A 68 -1.87 -28.20 9.08
C GLU A 68 -3.18 -27.96 8.32
N SER A 69 -4.30 -28.31 8.92
CA SER A 69 -5.62 -28.10 8.31
C SER A 69 -5.97 -26.62 8.15
N LEU A 70 -5.60 -25.79 9.13
CA LEU A 70 -5.73 -24.33 9.04
C LEU A 70 -4.85 -23.75 7.92
N LEU A 71 -3.66 -24.29 7.69
CA LEU A 71 -2.74 -23.86 6.64
C LEU A 71 -3.26 -24.22 5.25
N LEU A 72 -3.74 -25.46 5.09
CA LEU A 72 -4.36 -25.94 3.85
C LEU A 72 -5.61 -25.14 3.50
N ALA A 73 -6.37 -24.66 4.48
CA ALA A 73 -7.51 -23.78 4.26
C ALA A 73 -7.09 -22.32 4.01
N SER A 74 -6.10 -21.80 4.74
CA SER A 74 -5.70 -20.39 4.67
C SER A 74 -4.92 -20.04 3.40
N LEU A 75 -4.08 -20.92 2.86
CA LEU A 75 -3.27 -20.63 1.67
C LEU A 75 -4.12 -20.35 0.41
N PRO A 76 -5.12 -21.18 0.04
CA PRO A 76 -6.01 -20.87 -1.07
C PRO A 76 -6.81 -19.57 -0.85
N LEU A 77 -7.33 -19.36 0.36
CA LEU A 77 -8.06 -18.13 0.71
C LEU A 77 -7.17 -16.89 0.59
N LEU A 78 -5.93 -16.96 1.06
CA LEU A 78 -4.93 -15.90 0.92
C LEU A 78 -4.64 -15.59 -0.54
N MET A 79 -4.43 -16.61 -1.38
CA MET A 79 -4.16 -16.42 -2.80
C MET A 79 -5.35 -15.77 -3.52
N ILE A 80 -6.57 -16.25 -3.28
CA ILE A 80 -7.79 -15.68 -3.86
C ILE A 80 -7.96 -14.23 -3.39
N ALA A 81 -7.86 -13.97 -2.10
CA ALA A 81 -7.98 -12.63 -1.53
C ALA A 81 -6.90 -11.68 -2.09
N ALA A 82 -5.64 -12.13 -2.18
CA ALA A 82 -4.55 -11.34 -2.73
C ALA A 82 -4.80 -10.96 -4.19
N VAL A 83 -5.24 -11.90 -5.03
CA VAL A 83 -5.57 -11.64 -6.44
C VAL A 83 -6.73 -10.64 -6.55
N VAL A 84 -7.83 -10.85 -5.81
CA VAL A 84 -9.01 -9.97 -5.85
C VAL A 84 -8.68 -8.56 -5.37
N VAL A 85 -7.97 -8.44 -4.24
CA VAL A 85 -7.61 -7.15 -3.66
C VAL A 85 -6.59 -6.42 -4.55
N TRP A 86 -5.63 -7.14 -5.16
CA TRP A 86 -4.67 -6.53 -6.08
C TRP A 86 -5.35 -6.06 -7.38
N ALA A 87 -6.27 -6.86 -7.93
CA ALA A 87 -7.09 -6.45 -9.06
C ALA A 87 -7.92 -5.20 -8.73
N GLY A 88 -8.55 -5.18 -7.55
CA GLY A 88 -9.30 -4.03 -7.04
C GLY A 88 -8.43 -2.78 -6.86
N TYR A 89 -7.24 -2.94 -6.29
CA TYR A 89 -6.27 -1.85 -6.09
C TYR A 89 -5.77 -1.28 -7.43
N ALA A 90 -5.40 -2.14 -8.37
CA ALA A 90 -4.94 -1.74 -9.69
C ALA A 90 -6.05 -1.03 -10.48
N SER A 91 -7.28 -1.54 -10.41
CA SER A 91 -8.47 -0.94 -11.01
C SER A 91 -8.80 0.41 -10.38
N ALA A 92 -8.74 0.50 -9.05
CA ALA A 92 -8.97 1.74 -8.33
C ALA A 92 -7.93 2.81 -8.71
N ALA A 93 -6.64 2.47 -8.72
CA ALA A 93 -5.60 3.41 -9.13
C ALA A 93 -5.79 3.91 -10.57
N CYS A 94 -6.16 3.02 -11.50
CA CYS A 94 -6.47 3.39 -12.88
C CYS A 94 -7.68 4.34 -12.97
N LEU A 95 -8.77 4.00 -12.29
CA LEU A 95 -9.97 4.82 -12.24
C LEU A 95 -9.70 6.17 -11.55
N ARG A 96 -8.80 6.24 -10.56
CA ARG A 96 -8.39 7.50 -9.93
C ARG A 96 -7.74 8.41 -10.97
N ASP A 97 -6.81 7.91 -11.76
CA ASP A 97 -6.11 8.72 -12.75
C ASP A 97 -7.08 9.24 -13.83
N VAL A 98 -8.02 8.38 -14.27
CA VAL A 98 -9.06 8.73 -15.25
C VAL A 98 -10.07 9.75 -14.71
N THR A 99 -10.57 9.55 -13.50
CA THR A 99 -11.55 10.47 -12.88
C THR A 99 -10.91 11.81 -12.55
N THR A 100 -9.65 11.81 -12.12
CA THR A 100 -8.86 13.03 -11.87
C THR A 100 -8.67 13.85 -13.14
N SER A 101 -8.25 13.22 -14.25
CA SER A 101 -8.06 13.95 -15.51
C SER A 101 -9.39 14.48 -16.06
N ARG A 102 -10.48 13.72 -15.96
CA ARG A 102 -11.82 14.17 -16.37
C ARG A 102 -12.32 15.35 -15.53
N ALA A 103 -12.09 15.33 -14.22
CA ALA A 103 -12.53 16.39 -13.33
C ALA A 103 -11.80 17.70 -13.59
N ILE A 104 -10.49 17.64 -13.85
CA ILE A 104 -9.71 18.85 -14.16
C ILE A 104 -10.15 19.41 -15.52
N VAL A 105 -10.35 18.56 -16.54
CA VAL A 105 -10.92 19.00 -17.82
C VAL A 105 -12.31 19.64 -17.62
N ARG A 106 -13.15 19.09 -16.75
CA ARG A 106 -14.44 19.70 -16.43
C ARG A 106 -14.25 21.08 -15.81
N ALA A 107 -13.37 21.21 -14.82
CA ALA A 107 -13.04 22.50 -14.21
C ALA A 107 -12.52 23.53 -15.23
N THR A 108 -11.71 23.13 -16.21
CA THR A 108 -11.27 24.03 -17.29
C THR A 108 -12.43 24.53 -18.15
N ARG A 109 -13.42 23.67 -18.41
CA ARG A 109 -14.62 24.04 -19.19
C ARG A 109 -15.58 24.91 -18.41
N ASP A 110 -15.65 24.72 -17.10
CA ASP A 110 -16.51 25.48 -16.20
C ASP A 110 -15.90 26.87 -15.86
N GLY A 111 -14.78 27.26 -16.48
CA GLY A 111 -14.17 28.57 -16.31
C GLY A 111 -13.39 28.72 -15.00
N ALA A 112 -12.67 27.68 -14.57
CA ALA A 112 -11.78 27.75 -13.40
C ALA A 112 -10.82 28.96 -13.48
N ASP A 113 -10.48 29.53 -12.33
CA ASP A 113 -9.52 30.64 -12.25
C ASP A 113 -8.11 30.19 -12.67
N ARG A 114 -7.45 30.97 -13.54
CA ARG A 114 -6.10 30.67 -14.04
C ARG A 114 -5.04 30.67 -12.95
N HIS A 115 -5.22 31.45 -11.88
CA HIS A 115 -4.29 31.48 -10.76
C HIS A 115 -4.39 30.24 -9.86
N ARG A 116 -5.46 29.44 -10.01
CA ARG A 116 -5.69 28.19 -9.25
C ARG A 116 -5.16 27.00 -10.03
N VAL A 117 -3.85 26.77 -9.96
CA VAL A 117 -3.21 25.67 -10.66
C VAL A 117 -3.55 24.34 -9.97
N PRO A 118 -3.84 23.25 -10.70
CA PRO A 118 -4.14 21.96 -10.09
C PRO A 118 -3.05 21.52 -9.09
N SER A 119 -3.48 20.95 -7.96
CA SER A 119 -2.56 20.46 -6.93
C SER A 119 -1.53 19.47 -7.48
N PRO A 120 -0.31 19.40 -6.92
CA PRO A 120 0.73 18.49 -7.42
C PRO A 120 0.31 17.02 -7.48
N GLU A 121 -0.50 16.53 -6.52
CA GLU A 121 -1.06 15.16 -6.55
C GLU A 121 -1.96 14.94 -7.79
N GLN A 122 -2.74 15.96 -8.16
CA GLN A 122 -3.60 15.93 -9.34
C GLN A 122 -2.80 16.05 -10.64
N VAL A 123 -1.77 16.89 -10.69
CA VAL A 123 -0.86 16.96 -11.83
C VAL A 123 -0.17 15.61 -12.05
N VAL A 124 0.31 14.95 -10.98
CA VAL A 124 0.88 13.59 -11.03
C VAL A 124 -0.12 12.60 -11.65
N ALA A 125 -1.37 12.61 -11.22
CA ALA A 125 -2.41 11.72 -11.76
C ALA A 125 -2.71 12.00 -13.25
N VAL A 126 -2.54 13.24 -13.71
CA VAL A 126 -2.71 13.61 -15.13
C VAL A 126 -1.54 13.12 -15.98
N ILE A 127 -0.29 13.34 -15.52
CA ILE A 127 0.91 13.05 -16.32
C ILE A 127 1.38 11.60 -16.25
N ARG A 128 0.95 10.83 -15.24
CA ARG A 128 1.36 9.43 -15.05
C ARG A 128 0.77 8.56 -16.15
N GLU A 129 1.49 7.50 -16.50
CA GLU A 129 0.99 6.44 -17.39
C GLU A 129 -0.24 5.77 -16.77
N PRO A 130 -1.43 5.93 -17.38
CA PRO A 130 -2.65 5.32 -16.85
C PRO A 130 -2.58 3.81 -17.01
N GLY A 131 -3.13 3.07 -16.05
CA GLY A 131 -3.20 1.60 -16.12
C GLY A 131 -1.86 0.88 -15.90
N ARG A 132 -0.78 1.57 -15.50
CA ARG A 132 0.51 0.91 -15.18
C ARG A 132 0.37 -0.20 -14.15
N LEU A 133 -0.44 0.01 -13.11
CA LEU A 133 -0.68 -1.01 -12.07
C LEU A 133 -1.53 -2.18 -12.59
N LEU A 134 -2.48 -1.93 -13.51
CA LEU A 134 -3.23 -3.00 -14.17
C LEU A 134 -2.32 -3.87 -15.03
N ARG A 135 -1.38 -3.24 -15.76
CA ARG A 135 -0.37 -3.97 -16.53
C ARG A 135 0.51 -4.83 -15.62
N TYR A 136 0.96 -4.31 -14.47
CA TYR A 136 1.75 -5.10 -13.53
C TYR A 136 0.95 -6.23 -12.89
N PHE A 137 -0.32 -6.01 -12.56
CA PHE A 137 -1.21 -7.07 -12.10
C PHE A 137 -1.37 -8.15 -13.17
N ALA A 138 -1.66 -7.76 -14.41
CA ALA A 138 -1.88 -8.69 -15.52
C ALA A 138 -0.63 -9.51 -15.85
N LEU A 139 0.55 -8.89 -15.86
CA LEU A 139 1.82 -9.60 -16.07
C LEU A 139 2.21 -10.45 -14.85
N GLY A 140 2.01 -9.92 -13.65
CA GLY A 140 2.38 -10.58 -12.40
C GLY A 140 1.52 -11.79 -12.06
N THR A 141 0.26 -11.82 -12.50
CA THR A 141 -0.63 -12.98 -12.35
C THR A 141 -0.65 -13.83 -13.62
N GLY A 142 -0.86 -13.24 -14.79
CA GLY A 142 -0.97 -13.97 -16.05
C GLY A 142 0.33 -14.67 -16.47
N GLY A 143 1.49 -14.06 -16.25
CA GLY A 143 2.79 -14.65 -16.60
C GLY A 143 3.07 -15.97 -15.87
N PRO A 144 3.11 -15.97 -14.52
CA PRO A 144 3.30 -17.20 -13.75
C PRO A 144 2.23 -18.25 -14.02
N THR A 145 0.95 -17.85 -14.12
CA THR A 145 -0.13 -18.80 -14.43
C THR A 145 0.02 -19.40 -15.84
N ALA A 146 0.52 -18.66 -16.82
CA ALA A 146 0.83 -19.21 -18.15
C ALA A 146 1.92 -20.28 -18.07
N VAL A 147 3.01 -20.00 -17.34
CA VAL A 147 4.11 -20.95 -17.16
C VAL A 147 3.61 -22.23 -16.47
N LEU A 148 2.83 -22.10 -15.41
CA LEU A 148 2.22 -23.23 -14.71
C LEU A 148 1.27 -24.03 -15.62
N GLY A 149 0.47 -23.35 -16.44
CA GLY A 149 -0.40 -24.01 -17.41
C GLY A 149 0.38 -24.83 -18.45
N VAL A 150 1.48 -24.28 -18.99
CA VAL A 150 2.33 -25.01 -19.95
C VAL A 150 3.02 -26.21 -19.28
N ILE A 151 3.54 -26.04 -18.06
CA ILE A 151 4.14 -27.14 -17.30
C ILE A 151 3.10 -28.23 -17.02
N GLY A 152 1.90 -27.85 -16.60
CA GLY A 152 0.81 -28.78 -16.32
C GLY A 152 0.39 -29.59 -17.56
N VAL A 153 0.34 -28.97 -18.74
CA VAL A 153 0.14 -29.70 -20.02
C VAL A 153 1.25 -30.72 -20.23
N GLY A 154 2.52 -30.36 -19.97
CA GLY A 154 3.65 -31.29 -20.05
C GLY A 154 3.54 -32.48 -19.08
N ILE A 155 3.11 -32.22 -17.85
CA ILE A 155 2.88 -33.26 -16.82
C ILE A 155 1.71 -34.17 -17.19
N ALA A 156 0.67 -33.64 -17.83
CA ALA A 156 -0.48 -34.44 -18.26
C ALA A 156 -0.11 -35.52 -19.30
N PHE A 157 1.00 -35.36 -20.03
CA PHE A 157 1.51 -36.38 -20.95
C PHE A 157 2.28 -37.51 -20.24
N THR A 158 2.58 -37.39 -18.95
CA THR A 158 3.39 -38.34 -18.19
C THR A 158 2.67 -39.00 -17.00
N ARG A 159 1.43 -38.59 -16.70
CA ARG A 159 0.64 -39.12 -15.57
C ARG A 159 -0.68 -39.71 -16.04
N ASP A 160 -1.19 -40.69 -15.29
CA ASP A 160 -2.47 -41.36 -15.56
C ASP A 160 -3.69 -40.45 -15.31
N ASP A 161 -3.57 -39.42 -14.46
CA ASP A 161 -4.62 -38.41 -14.19
C ASP A 161 -4.64 -37.26 -15.22
N VAL A 162 -4.77 -37.64 -16.50
CA VAL A 162 -4.69 -36.72 -17.64
C VAL A 162 -5.81 -35.66 -17.60
N VAL A 163 -7.05 -36.05 -17.26
CA VAL A 163 -8.23 -35.18 -17.36
C VAL A 163 -8.16 -34.02 -16.36
N GLU A 164 -7.85 -34.30 -15.10
CA GLU A 164 -7.75 -33.27 -14.05
C GLU A 164 -6.58 -32.31 -14.34
N THR A 165 -5.41 -32.87 -14.66
CA THR A 165 -4.21 -32.09 -14.95
C THR A 165 -4.42 -31.17 -16.17
N LEU A 166 -5.06 -31.67 -17.23
CA LEU A 166 -5.41 -30.85 -18.40
C LEU A 166 -6.45 -29.78 -18.08
N THR A 167 -7.42 -30.08 -17.21
CA THR A 167 -8.45 -29.10 -16.82
C THR A 167 -7.83 -27.92 -16.06
N ILE A 168 -7.00 -28.19 -15.05
CA ILE A 168 -6.29 -27.15 -14.30
C ILE A 168 -5.39 -26.33 -15.23
N SER A 169 -4.68 -27.00 -16.13
CA SER A 169 -3.81 -26.35 -17.10
C SER A 169 -4.57 -25.47 -18.09
N ALA A 170 -5.73 -25.93 -18.57
CA ALA A 170 -6.60 -25.16 -19.46
C ALA A 170 -7.16 -23.91 -18.76
N ILE A 171 -7.58 -24.02 -17.49
CA ILE A 171 -8.02 -22.86 -16.68
C ILE A 171 -6.87 -21.86 -16.51
N ALA A 172 -5.66 -22.35 -16.20
CA ALA A 172 -4.48 -21.52 -16.06
C ALA A 172 -4.14 -20.77 -17.36
N LEU A 173 -4.15 -21.46 -18.49
CA LEU A 173 -3.93 -20.86 -19.81
C LEU A 173 -5.04 -19.89 -20.21
N ALA A 174 -6.30 -20.19 -19.89
CA ALA A 174 -7.43 -19.29 -20.14
C ALA A 174 -7.31 -17.99 -19.32
N TRP A 175 -6.92 -18.08 -18.05
CA TRP A 175 -6.63 -16.92 -17.21
C TRP A 175 -5.49 -16.08 -17.79
N ALA A 176 -4.39 -16.72 -18.18
CA ALA A 176 -3.25 -16.03 -18.80
C ALA A 176 -3.65 -15.32 -20.09
N ALA A 177 -4.42 -15.99 -20.96
CA ALA A 177 -4.94 -15.41 -22.19
C ALA A 177 -5.83 -14.19 -21.92
N ALA A 178 -6.69 -14.25 -20.88
CA ALA A 178 -7.52 -13.13 -20.46
C ALA A 178 -6.71 -11.93 -19.93
N MET A 179 -5.51 -12.16 -19.38
CA MET A 179 -4.62 -11.10 -18.90
C MET A 179 -3.85 -10.39 -20.02
N VAL A 180 -3.66 -11.01 -21.18
CA VAL A 180 -3.00 -10.38 -22.36
C VAL A 180 -3.65 -9.05 -22.75
N PRO A 181 -4.98 -8.94 -22.98
CA PRO A 181 -5.57 -7.67 -23.35
C PRO A 181 -5.46 -6.60 -22.26
N LEU A 182 -5.51 -7.02 -20.99
CA LEU A 182 -5.33 -6.12 -19.86
C LEU A 182 -3.90 -5.58 -19.77
N ALA A 183 -2.90 -6.40 -20.12
CA ALA A 183 -1.49 -6.02 -20.09
C ALA A 183 -1.08 -5.09 -21.24
N PHE A 184 -1.66 -5.29 -22.44
CA PHE A 184 -1.18 -4.65 -23.67
C PHE A 184 -2.16 -3.67 -24.31
N TYR A 185 -3.43 -4.03 -24.49
CA TYR A 185 -4.39 -3.20 -25.23
C TYR A 185 -5.02 -2.11 -24.35
N VAL A 186 -5.42 -2.45 -23.12
CA VAL A 186 -6.05 -1.48 -22.19
C VAL A 186 -5.14 -0.28 -21.89
N PRO A 187 -3.84 -0.45 -21.56
CA PRO A 187 -2.96 0.68 -21.29
C PRO A 187 -2.76 1.59 -22.51
N GLN A 188 -2.71 1.04 -23.73
CA GLN A 188 -2.58 1.82 -24.96
C GLN A 188 -3.79 2.73 -25.18
N TRP A 189 -5.00 2.17 -25.05
CA TRP A 189 -6.24 2.92 -25.21
C TRP A 189 -6.38 4.02 -24.15
N LEU A 190 -6.07 3.69 -22.89
CA LEU A 190 -6.09 4.65 -21.78
C LEU A 190 -5.07 5.79 -21.98
N THR A 191 -3.87 5.47 -22.47
CA THR A 191 -2.80 6.45 -22.70
C THR A 191 -3.24 7.47 -23.74
N ALA A 192 -3.78 7.03 -24.87
CA ALA A 192 -4.28 7.93 -25.92
C ALA A 192 -5.38 8.87 -25.40
N ALA A 193 -6.30 8.36 -24.59
CA ALA A 193 -7.37 9.18 -23.98
C ALA A 193 -6.82 10.17 -22.95
N GLN A 194 -5.85 9.76 -22.13
CA GLN A 194 -5.22 10.60 -21.12
C GLN A 194 -4.41 11.73 -21.77
N GLU A 195 -3.66 11.46 -22.84
CA GLU A 195 -2.89 12.46 -23.57
C GLU A 195 -3.78 13.54 -24.19
N ARG A 196 -4.95 13.16 -24.74
CA ARG A 196 -5.94 14.14 -25.22
C ARG A 196 -6.42 15.07 -24.10
N ARG A 197 -6.67 14.52 -22.90
CA ARG A 197 -7.09 15.32 -21.73
C ARG A 197 -5.95 16.20 -21.23
N GLN A 198 -4.73 15.68 -21.16
CA GLN A 198 -3.55 16.44 -20.77
C GLN A 198 -3.35 17.65 -21.68
N LYS A 199 -3.53 17.50 -23.01
CA LYS A 199 -3.45 18.63 -23.96
C LYS A 199 -4.48 19.72 -23.65
N VAL A 200 -5.72 19.35 -23.31
CA VAL A 200 -6.76 20.33 -22.93
C VAL A 200 -6.39 21.06 -21.63
N ILE A 201 -5.90 20.31 -20.63
CA ILE A 201 -5.48 20.87 -19.33
C ILE A 201 -4.30 21.84 -19.53
N ALA A 202 -3.30 21.41 -20.32
CA ALA A 202 -2.11 22.18 -20.63
C ALA A 202 -2.43 23.42 -21.49
N ALA A 203 -3.44 23.36 -22.37
CA ALA A 203 -3.89 24.53 -23.11
C ALA A 203 -4.52 25.61 -22.21
N PHE A 204 -5.13 25.20 -21.08
CA PHE A 204 -5.75 26.13 -20.14
C PHE A 204 -4.74 26.77 -19.17
N TRP A 205 -3.92 25.96 -18.50
CA TRP A 205 -2.82 26.44 -17.65
C TRP A 205 -1.51 26.38 -18.41
N SER A 206 -0.96 27.57 -18.71
CA SER A 206 0.30 27.70 -19.42
C SER A 206 1.49 27.20 -18.59
N THR A 207 2.63 26.97 -19.25
CA THR A 207 3.89 26.66 -18.56
C THR A 207 4.26 27.76 -17.55
N GLU A 208 3.94 29.02 -17.85
CA GLU A 208 4.19 30.17 -16.98
C GLU A 208 3.31 30.16 -15.74
N ASP A 209 2.03 29.81 -15.87
CA ASP A 209 1.11 29.69 -14.72
C ASP A 209 1.62 28.65 -13.71
N GLU A 210 2.00 27.47 -14.22
CA GLU A 210 2.55 26.40 -13.40
C GLU A 210 3.91 26.82 -12.80
N ALA A 211 4.77 27.48 -13.58
CA ALA A 211 6.06 27.98 -13.11
C ALA A 211 5.91 29.05 -12.01
N ASN A 212 4.91 29.93 -12.11
CA ASN A 212 4.62 30.95 -11.10
C ASN A 212 4.13 30.32 -9.79
N ALA A 213 3.27 29.30 -9.85
CA ALA A 213 2.87 28.53 -8.67
C ALA A 213 4.07 27.83 -8.00
N TRP A 214 4.96 27.22 -8.79
CA TRP A 214 6.20 26.63 -8.29
C TRP A 214 7.17 27.65 -7.71
N LYS A 215 7.34 28.80 -8.38
CA LYS A 215 8.20 29.90 -7.92
C LYS A 215 7.73 30.42 -6.57
N ARG A 216 6.42 30.62 -6.40
CA ARG A 216 5.84 31.02 -5.12
C ARG A 216 6.10 30.00 -4.02
N ALA A 217 5.85 28.71 -4.29
CA ALA A 217 6.12 27.64 -3.33
C ALA A 217 7.60 27.59 -2.89
N ARG A 218 8.54 27.91 -3.80
CA ARG A 218 9.98 28.01 -3.48
C ARG A 218 10.33 29.29 -2.73
N GLN A 219 9.78 30.44 -3.11
CA GLN A 219 10.04 31.71 -2.46
C GLN A 219 9.51 31.74 -1.02
N ASP A 220 8.38 31.09 -0.76
CA ASP A 220 7.91 30.99 0.61
C ASP A 220 8.84 30.10 1.46
N ARG A 221 9.64 29.20 0.86
CA ARG A 221 10.54 28.26 1.55
C ARG A 221 11.75 28.94 2.18
N SER A 222 12.15 30.09 1.65
CA SER A 222 13.27 30.89 2.14
C SER A 222 12.90 31.85 3.27
N ARG A 223 11.62 31.92 3.68
CA ARG A 223 11.17 32.75 4.81
C ARG A 223 11.51 32.12 6.17
N PRO A 224 11.69 32.93 7.23
CA PRO A 224 11.94 32.43 8.58
C PRO A 224 10.82 31.48 9.01
N ARG A 225 11.21 30.41 9.68
CA ARG A 225 10.34 29.29 10.06
C ARG A 225 10.12 29.30 11.55
N ALA A 226 8.89 29.06 11.96
CA ALA A 226 8.63 28.70 13.34
C ALA A 226 9.32 27.35 13.60
N GLY A 227 10.39 27.37 14.39
CA GLY A 227 11.16 26.18 14.71
C GLY A 227 10.33 25.18 15.51
N SER A 228 9.72 24.20 14.85
CA SER A 228 9.17 23.02 15.53
C SER A 228 10.25 21.95 15.60
N GLY A 229 11.25 22.15 16.47
CA GLY A 229 12.34 21.21 16.76
C GLY A 229 11.91 19.92 17.48
N GLY A 230 10.67 19.48 17.30
CA GLY A 230 10.21 18.20 17.81
C GLY A 230 10.52 17.09 16.81
N PHE A 231 11.64 16.40 17.00
CA PHE A 231 11.87 15.11 16.33
C PHE A 231 10.60 14.25 16.48
N ARG A 232 10.01 13.85 15.35
CA ARG A 232 8.80 13.02 15.27
C ARG A 232 9.03 11.68 15.97
N SER A 233 8.70 11.64 17.26
CA SER A 233 8.93 10.47 18.10
C SER A 233 8.11 9.28 17.62
N ALA A 234 6.96 9.52 16.99
CA ALA A 234 6.13 8.49 16.40
C ALA A 234 6.80 7.76 15.21
N ASP A 235 7.49 8.48 14.33
CA ASP A 235 8.22 7.87 13.22
C ASP A 235 9.30 6.92 13.75
N LYS A 236 10.03 7.31 14.80
CA LYS A 236 11.04 6.45 15.45
C LYS A 236 10.44 5.16 16.00
N VAL A 237 9.26 5.23 16.62
CA VAL A 237 8.56 4.06 17.16
C VAL A 237 8.08 3.13 16.03
N ILE A 238 7.57 3.69 14.93
CA ILE A 238 7.15 2.91 13.75
C ILE A 238 8.37 2.27 13.06
N TYR A 239 9.49 2.99 12.94
CA TYR A 239 10.75 2.44 12.44
C TYR A 239 11.26 1.32 13.36
N ALA A 240 11.21 1.51 14.68
CA ALA A 240 11.59 0.48 15.64
C ALA A 240 10.69 -0.77 15.50
N ALA A 241 9.37 -0.60 15.39
CA ALA A 241 8.44 -1.70 15.14
C ALA A 241 8.80 -2.47 13.85
N THR A 242 9.11 -1.74 12.78
CA THR A 242 9.50 -2.33 11.49
C THR A 242 10.83 -3.08 11.59
N LEU A 243 11.81 -2.51 12.28
CA LEU A 243 13.11 -3.12 12.52
C LEU A 243 12.98 -4.40 13.36
N VAL A 244 12.16 -4.38 14.42
CA VAL A 244 11.89 -5.55 15.27
C VAL A 244 11.21 -6.65 14.46
N ALA A 245 10.21 -6.31 13.63
CA ALA A 245 9.56 -7.27 12.75
C ALA A 245 10.55 -7.89 11.73
N LEU A 246 11.38 -7.06 11.09
CA LEU A 246 12.41 -7.52 10.15
C LEU A 246 13.47 -8.39 10.83
N LEU A 247 13.90 -8.02 12.03
CA LEU A 247 14.86 -8.79 12.82
C LEU A 247 14.27 -10.15 13.21
N GLY A 248 13.01 -10.16 13.69
CA GLY A 248 12.30 -11.40 13.97
C GLY A 248 12.22 -12.30 12.74
N PHE A 249 11.83 -11.73 11.58
CA PHE A 249 11.76 -12.48 10.33
C PHE A 249 13.13 -13.00 9.89
N LEU A 250 14.19 -12.20 10.05
CA LEU A 250 15.56 -12.61 9.73
C LEU A 250 16.05 -13.72 10.67
N ILE A 251 15.71 -13.68 11.96
CA ILE A 251 15.99 -14.76 12.91
C ILE A 251 15.28 -16.04 12.47
N LEU A 252 14.00 -15.97 12.08
CA LEU A 252 13.26 -17.10 11.56
C LEU A 252 13.94 -17.67 10.29
N GLN A 253 14.27 -16.82 9.32
CA GLN A 253 14.93 -17.22 8.07
C GLN A 253 16.32 -17.82 8.29
N LEU A 254 17.12 -17.29 9.23
CA LEU A 254 18.42 -17.85 9.58
C LEU A 254 18.28 -19.21 10.27
N SER A 255 17.26 -19.36 11.11
CA SER A 255 16.99 -20.61 11.82
C SER A 255 16.55 -21.70 10.83
N VAL A 256 15.65 -21.36 9.90
CA VAL A 256 15.25 -22.24 8.78
C VAL A 256 16.41 -22.48 7.82
N GLY A 257 17.22 -21.48 7.50
CA GLY A 257 18.38 -21.62 6.62
C GLY A 257 19.47 -22.52 7.20
N ALA A 258 19.60 -22.56 8.54
CA ALA A 258 20.51 -23.48 9.23
C ALA A 258 20.14 -24.95 9.00
N ARG A 259 18.89 -25.27 8.63
CA ARG A 259 18.42 -26.61 8.24
C ARG A 259 19.23 -27.22 7.09
N CYS A 260 19.65 -26.39 6.14
CA CYS A 260 20.41 -26.82 4.96
C CYS A 260 21.92 -26.60 5.12
N SER A 261 22.37 -26.09 6.27
CA SER A 261 23.78 -25.85 6.53
C SER A 261 24.45 -27.15 7.01
N THR A 262 25.52 -27.55 6.32
CA THR A 262 26.25 -28.79 6.58
C THR A 262 26.72 -28.85 8.04
N VAL A 263 26.18 -29.78 8.83
CA VAL A 263 26.85 -30.20 10.05
C VAL A 263 28.18 -30.84 9.64
N PRO A 264 29.32 -30.50 10.28
CA PRO A 264 30.60 -31.12 9.95
C PRO A 264 30.50 -32.64 10.13
N GLY A 265 30.55 -33.39 9.01
CA GLY A 265 30.53 -34.87 9.01
C GLY A 265 29.29 -35.56 8.43
N SER A 266 28.25 -34.83 8.00
CA SER A 266 27.06 -35.41 7.32
C SER A 266 26.95 -34.98 5.86
N SER A 267 26.41 -35.85 5.00
CA SER A 267 26.17 -35.50 3.60
C SER A 267 25.00 -34.50 3.49
N PRO A 268 25.17 -33.36 2.78
CA PRO A 268 24.15 -32.31 2.70
C PRO A 268 22.82 -32.77 2.09
N ALA A 269 22.82 -33.87 1.34
CA ALA A 269 21.65 -34.40 0.65
C ALA A 269 20.72 -35.24 1.56
N GLN A 270 21.23 -35.82 2.65
CA GLN A 270 20.43 -36.71 3.52
C GLN A 270 19.64 -35.97 4.61
N GLN A 271 20.08 -34.79 5.04
CA GLN A 271 19.46 -34.07 6.17
C GLN A 271 18.26 -33.21 5.77
N CYS A 272 18.18 -32.74 4.52
CA CYS A 272 17.02 -32.00 4.03
C CYS A 272 15.75 -32.86 3.90
N ASP A 273 15.92 -34.18 3.76
CA ASP A 273 14.87 -35.16 3.47
C ASP A 273 14.38 -35.92 4.72
N THR A 274 14.91 -35.57 5.91
CA THR A 274 14.60 -36.24 7.18
C THR A 274 13.65 -35.40 8.03
N THR A 275 12.59 -36.02 8.56
CA THR A 275 11.60 -35.41 9.48
C THR A 275 12.09 -35.25 10.91
N HIS A 276 13.20 -35.91 11.29
CA HIS A 276 13.83 -35.80 12.60
C HIS A 276 15.26 -35.28 12.46
N TYR A 277 15.54 -34.13 13.06
CA TYR A 277 16.86 -33.50 13.02
C TYR A 277 17.66 -33.85 14.28
N GLY A 278 18.97 -33.61 14.25
CA GLY A 278 19.75 -33.66 15.49
C GLY A 278 19.20 -32.65 16.50
N SER A 279 19.16 -33.00 17.78
CA SER A 279 18.61 -32.18 18.89
C SER A 279 19.12 -30.74 18.97
N PHE A 280 20.28 -30.45 18.37
CA PHE A 280 20.84 -29.12 18.22
C PHE A 280 20.09 -28.25 17.19
N ILE A 281 19.75 -28.81 16.03
CA ILE A 281 19.04 -28.11 14.95
C ILE A 281 17.59 -27.83 15.38
N GLU A 282 16.91 -28.81 15.99
CA GLU A 282 15.56 -28.64 16.54
C GLU A 282 15.52 -27.54 17.60
N ARG A 283 16.56 -27.49 18.46
CA ARG A 283 16.69 -26.43 19.46
C ARG A 283 16.88 -25.06 18.79
N ILE A 284 17.77 -24.92 17.80
CA ILE A 284 17.97 -23.65 17.07
C ILE A 284 16.68 -23.16 16.43
N LEU A 285 15.96 -24.05 15.74
CA LEU A 285 14.69 -23.73 15.10
C LEU A 285 13.65 -23.25 16.15
N GLY A 286 13.54 -23.96 17.28
CA GLY A 286 12.57 -23.62 18.34
C GLY A 286 12.85 -22.28 19.04
N TRP A 287 14.12 -21.99 19.30
CA TRP A 287 14.55 -20.68 19.82
C TRP A 287 14.33 -19.56 18.79
N GLY A 288 14.67 -19.80 17.53
CA GLY A 288 14.48 -18.86 16.43
C GLY A 288 13.02 -18.46 16.25
N PHE A 289 12.13 -19.45 16.29
CA PHE A 289 10.69 -19.20 16.20
C PHE A 289 10.14 -18.47 17.43
N SER A 290 10.49 -18.90 18.64
CA SER A 290 10.01 -18.25 19.87
C SER A 290 10.42 -16.77 19.90
N ALA A 291 11.65 -16.49 19.47
CA ALA A 291 12.13 -15.13 19.28
C ALA A 291 11.33 -14.36 18.21
N PHE A 292 10.95 -15.00 17.10
CA PHE A 292 10.10 -14.40 16.07
C PHE A 292 8.71 -14.03 16.60
N VAL A 293 8.00 -14.91 17.32
CA VAL A 293 6.67 -14.60 17.87
C VAL A 293 6.73 -13.45 18.86
N VAL A 294 7.66 -13.50 19.80
CA VAL A 294 7.85 -12.43 20.78
C VAL A 294 8.17 -11.11 20.06
N ALA A 295 9.07 -11.14 19.06
CA ALA A 295 9.37 -9.97 18.25
C ALA A 295 8.13 -9.44 17.50
N MET A 296 7.29 -10.33 16.95
CA MET A 296 6.08 -9.92 16.25
C MET A 296 5.04 -9.29 17.17
N VAL A 297 4.81 -9.85 18.37
CA VAL A 297 3.92 -9.25 19.37
C VAL A 297 4.43 -7.87 19.78
N ILE A 298 5.74 -7.75 20.07
CA ILE A 298 6.38 -6.46 20.39
C ILE A 298 6.22 -5.48 19.22
N ALA A 299 6.45 -5.93 17.98
CA ALA A 299 6.30 -5.09 16.80
C ALA A 299 4.87 -4.58 16.64
N ILE A 300 3.85 -5.42 16.84
CA ILE A 300 2.43 -5.00 16.78
C ILE A 300 2.13 -3.97 17.88
N LEU A 301 2.57 -4.20 19.12
CA LEU A 301 2.35 -3.27 20.22
C LEU A 301 3.06 -1.92 19.98
N LEU A 302 4.30 -1.95 19.51
CA LEU A 302 5.04 -0.74 19.12
C LEU A 302 4.35 -0.02 17.98
N ALA A 303 3.87 -0.74 16.97
CA ALA A 303 3.21 -0.13 15.83
C ALA A 303 1.85 0.51 16.22
N ALA A 304 1.08 -0.15 17.09
CA ALA A 304 -0.15 0.41 17.66
C ALA A 304 0.12 1.64 18.53
N GLY A 305 1.12 1.58 19.42
CA GLY A 305 1.56 2.70 20.23
C GLY A 305 2.04 3.87 19.36
N GLY A 306 2.87 3.58 18.35
CA GLY A 306 3.35 4.55 17.37
C GLY A 306 2.23 5.22 16.60
N ALA A 307 1.23 4.46 16.13
CA ALA A 307 0.06 4.99 15.45
C ALA A 307 -0.79 5.91 16.35
N LEU A 308 -0.89 5.61 17.66
CA LEU A 308 -1.61 6.44 18.62
C LEU A 308 -0.85 7.76 18.91
N PHE A 309 0.47 7.69 19.09
CA PHE A 309 1.31 8.89 19.25
C PHE A 309 1.26 9.77 18.00
N ASP A 310 1.38 9.17 16.82
CA ASP A 310 1.27 9.85 15.53
C ASP A 310 -0.11 10.52 15.37
N TRP A 311 -1.19 9.84 15.75
CA TRP A 311 -2.53 10.41 15.74
C TRP A 311 -2.66 11.64 16.65
N ARG A 312 -2.19 11.53 17.90
CA ARG A 312 -2.22 12.66 18.85
C ARG A 312 -1.42 13.84 18.32
N GLN A 313 -0.20 13.60 17.82
CA GLN A 313 0.66 14.61 17.25
C GLN A 313 0.02 15.29 16.03
N ARG A 314 -0.52 14.52 15.08
CA ARG A 314 -1.18 15.07 13.88
C ARG A 314 -2.43 15.86 14.22
N ARG A 315 -3.16 15.47 15.27
CA ARG A 315 -4.33 16.21 15.76
C ARG A 315 -3.91 17.55 16.35
N SER A 316 -2.83 17.60 17.14
CA SER A 316 -2.30 18.87 17.67
C SER A 316 -1.76 19.76 16.55
N GLU A 317 -1.01 19.22 15.60
CA GLU A 317 -0.49 19.96 14.44
C GLU A 317 -1.63 20.57 13.62
N ARG A 318 -2.70 19.80 13.36
CA ARG A 318 -3.86 20.30 12.60
C ARG A 318 -4.58 21.42 13.34
N ASN A 319 -4.70 21.34 14.66
CA ASN A 319 -5.30 22.41 15.47
C ASN A 319 -4.43 23.66 15.49
N ASP A 320 -3.11 23.51 15.59
CA ASP A 320 -2.16 24.61 15.50
C ASP A 320 -2.23 25.30 14.13
N LEU A 321 -2.24 24.52 13.05
CA LEU A 321 -2.43 25.05 11.70
C LEU A 321 -3.72 25.85 11.54
N ARG A 322 -4.84 25.38 12.12
CA ARG A 322 -6.11 26.14 12.09
C ARG A 322 -5.98 27.47 12.81
N ARG A 323 -5.43 27.48 14.03
CA ARG A 323 -5.22 28.73 14.79
C ARG A 323 -4.34 29.70 14.02
N ARG A 324 -3.26 29.21 13.41
CA ARG A 324 -2.38 30.05 12.59
C ARG A 324 -3.02 30.50 11.28
N LEU A 325 -3.95 29.73 10.71
CA LEU A 325 -4.71 30.15 9.52
C LEU A 325 -5.64 31.33 9.84
N ASP A 326 -6.16 31.40 11.06
CA ASP A 326 -7.04 32.49 11.53
C ASP A 326 -6.25 33.77 11.83
N ASP A 327 -4.99 33.66 12.28
CA ASP A 327 -4.11 34.80 12.53
C ASP A 327 -3.32 35.18 11.27
N MET A 328 -3.58 36.35 10.68
CA MET A 328 -2.90 36.81 9.45
C MET A 328 -1.41 37.13 9.61
N THR A 329 -0.94 37.31 10.85
CA THR A 329 0.46 37.62 11.18
C THR A 329 1.28 36.38 11.54
N ALA A 330 0.62 35.22 11.71
CA ALA A 330 1.29 33.99 12.08
C ALA A 330 2.39 33.59 11.09
N GLU A 331 3.56 33.26 11.65
CA GLU A 331 4.69 32.76 10.90
C GLU A 331 4.38 31.46 10.17
N ARG A 332 5.10 31.25 9.06
CA ARG A 332 4.94 30.05 8.24
C ARG A 332 5.33 28.79 9.06
N PRO A 333 4.46 27.77 9.11
CA PRO A 333 4.77 26.47 9.71
C PRO A 333 5.86 25.71 8.94
N ASP A 334 6.43 24.67 9.57
CA ASP A 334 7.46 23.84 8.94
C ASP A 334 6.98 23.16 7.64
N ASP A 335 7.89 23.03 6.66
CA ASP A 335 7.59 22.48 5.33
C ASP A 335 7.04 21.05 5.42
N LEU A 336 7.54 20.25 6.37
CA LEU A 336 7.11 18.85 6.55
C LEU A 336 5.70 18.74 7.11
N VAL A 337 5.29 19.68 7.96
CA VAL A 337 3.94 19.76 8.50
C VAL A 337 3.00 20.25 7.40
N LEU A 338 3.40 21.29 6.65
CA LEU A 338 2.62 21.79 5.52
C LEU A 338 2.45 20.75 4.41
N ALA A 339 3.51 20.06 4.01
CA ALA A 339 3.42 18.99 3.02
C ALA A 339 2.47 17.88 3.48
N HIS A 340 2.58 17.45 4.75
CA HIS A 340 1.71 16.40 5.29
C HIS A 340 0.23 16.81 5.36
N HIS A 341 -0.08 18.05 5.74
CA HIS A 341 -1.47 18.49 5.88
C HIS A 341 -2.05 19.12 4.61
N SER A 342 -1.23 19.41 3.59
CA SER A 342 -1.67 19.86 2.26
C SER A 342 -1.87 18.70 1.28
N GLU A 343 -1.19 17.58 1.47
CA GLU A 343 -1.44 16.34 0.76
C GLU A 343 -2.54 15.53 1.45
N ARG A 344 -3.21 14.66 0.68
CA ARG A 344 -4.14 13.71 1.26
C ARG A 344 -3.34 12.55 1.87
N HIS A 345 -3.53 12.25 3.15
CA HIS A 345 -2.97 11.06 3.80
C HIS A 345 -4.05 10.23 4.50
N THR A 346 -3.87 8.90 4.51
CA THR A 346 -4.68 8.00 5.35
C THR A 346 -4.21 8.12 6.78
N HIS A 347 -5.15 8.16 7.74
CA HIS A 347 -4.80 8.17 9.15
C HIS A 347 -4.11 6.86 9.57
N PRO A 348 -3.06 6.92 10.40
CA PRO A 348 -2.27 5.74 10.80
C PRO A 348 -3.11 4.67 11.51
N ILE A 349 -4.06 5.09 12.34
CA ILE A 349 -5.01 4.18 13.02
C ILE A 349 -5.88 3.43 12.01
N ILE A 350 -6.33 4.12 10.95
CA ILE A 350 -7.12 3.49 9.90
C ILE A 350 -6.26 2.48 9.14
N THR A 351 -5.02 2.84 8.81
CA THR A 351 -4.06 1.93 8.18
C THR A 351 -3.85 0.66 9.01
N MET A 352 -3.65 0.80 10.34
CA MET A 352 -3.53 -0.33 11.27
C MET A 352 -4.79 -1.19 11.30
N ALA A 353 -5.96 -0.57 11.45
CA ALA A 353 -7.24 -1.28 11.47
C ALA A 353 -7.46 -2.10 10.19
N VAL A 354 -7.07 -1.55 9.04
CA VAL A 354 -7.16 -2.23 7.74
C VAL A 354 -6.18 -3.40 7.66
N ILE A 355 -4.93 -3.23 8.09
CA ILE A 355 -3.95 -4.32 8.13
C ILE A 355 -4.44 -5.47 9.02
N LEU A 356 -4.93 -5.14 10.23
CA LEU A 356 -5.47 -6.12 11.17
C LEU A 356 -6.74 -6.79 10.65
N SER A 357 -7.59 -6.05 9.93
CA SER A 357 -8.79 -6.63 9.31
C SER A 357 -8.44 -7.69 8.26
N ALA A 358 -7.38 -7.48 7.47
CA ALA A 358 -6.93 -8.47 6.50
C ALA A 358 -6.49 -9.77 7.17
N PHE A 359 -5.66 -9.65 8.21
CA PHE A 359 -5.20 -10.79 9.00
C PHE A 359 -6.36 -11.54 9.64
N THR A 360 -7.20 -10.83 10.38
CA THR A 360 -8.32 -11.40 11.13
C THR A 360 -9.32 -12.08 10.20
N MET A 361 -9.62 -11.47 9.05
CA MET A 361 -10.54 -12.03 8.06
C MET A 361 -10.03 -13.35 7.48
N ILE A 362 -8.75 -13.43 7.14
CA ILE A 362 -8.16 -14.67 6.60
C ILE A 362 -8.13 -15.78 7.63
N VAL A 363 -7.64 -15.49 8.84
CA VAL A 363 -7.51 -16.51 9.88
C VAL A 363 -8.88 -17.03 10.31
N ALA A 364 -9.86 -16.13 10.52
CA ALA A 364 -11.21 -16.53 10.90
C ALA A 364 -11.93 -17.29 9.78
N ALA A 365 -11.77 -16.88 8.51
CA ALA A 365 -12.34 -17.62 7.39
C ALA A 365 -11.67 -19.00 7.25
N ALA A 366 -10.35 -19.08 7.39
CA ALA A 366 -9.62 -20.35 7.32
C ALA A 366 -10.04 -21.31 8.44
N ALA A 367 -10.19 -20.81 9.66
CA ALA A 367 -10.68 -21.60 10.79
C ALA A 367 -12.10 -22.12 10.54
N TYR A 368 -12.99 -21.28 10.01
CA TYR A 368 -14.35 -21.67 9.63
C TYR A 368 -14.39 -22.80 8.60
N PHE A 369 -13.55 -22.72 7.57
CA PHE A 369 -13.46 -23.76 6.55
C PHE A 369 -12.75 -25.02 7.06
N ALA A 370 -11.75 -24.88 7.94
CA ALA A 370 -11.08 -26.01 8.59
C ALA A 370 -12.07 -26.79 9.48
N GLY A 371 -12.94 -26.09 10.23
CA GLY A 371 -13.98 -26.71 11.05
C GLY A 371 -15.09 -27.40 10.26
N LYS A 372 -15.16 -27.25 8.93
CA LYS A 372 -16.10 -27.94 8.04
C LYS A 372 -15.53 -29.17 7.34
N ARG A 373 -14.23 -29.43 7.45
CA ARG A 373 -13.62 -30.65 6.91
C ARG A 373 -13.98 -31.82 7.82
N GLU A 374 -14.51 -32.90 7.24
CA GLU A 374 -14.79 -34.17 7.93
C GLU A 374 -13.48 -34.94 8.21
N ASP A 375 -12.52 -34.29 8.87
CA ASP A 375 -11.31 -34.93 9.41
C ASP A 375 -11.43 -34.95 10.94
N SER A 376 -11.54 -36.16 11.52
CA SER A 376 -12.06 -36.40 12.88
C SER A 376 -11.29 -35.74 14.03
N GLU A 377 -10.04 -35.30 13.83
CA GLU A 377 -9.23 -34.61 14.85
C GLU A 377 -9.33 -33.08 14.77
N VAL A 378 -9.67 -32.55 13.60
CA VAL A 378 -9.73 -31.10 13.30
C VAL A 378 -11.12 -30.55 13.60
N GLU A 379 -12.15 -31.36 13.33
CA GLU A 379 -13.56 -31.07 13.64
C GLU A 379 -13.75 -30.78 15.14
N ILE A 380 -13.05 -31.50 16.02
CA ILE A 380 -13.18 -31.35 17.49
C ILE A 380 -12.69 -29.97 17.96
N PHE A 381 -11.69 -29.38 17.30
CA PHE A 381 -11.09 -28.11 17.72
C PHE A 381 -11.83 -26.88 17.20
N TYR A 382 -12.29 -26.90 15.95
CA TYR A 382 -12.86 -25.71 15.30
C TYR A 382 -14.40 -25.76 15.14
N SER A 383 -15.01 -26.95 15.03
CA SER A 383 -16.47 -27.05 14.89
C SER A 383 -17.28 -26.40 16.03
N PRO A 384 -16.85 -26.44 17.31
CA PRO A 384 -17.60 -25.80 18.40
C PRO A 384 -17.63 -24.26 18.31
N HIS A 385 -16.79 -23.67 17.45
CA HIS A 385 -16.57 -22.23 17.38
C HIS A 385 -16.91 -21.62 16.01
N GLN A 386 -17.56 -22.35 15.11
CA GLN A 386 -17.88 -21.87 13.75
C GLN A 386 -18.68 -20.55 13.73
N ASP A 387 -19.66 -20.39 14.62
CA ASP A 387 -20.46 -19.16 14.72
C ASP A 387 -19.59 -17.98 15.19
N LEU A 388 -18.66 -18.23 16.11
CA LEU A 388 -17.71 -17.24 16.59
C LEU A 388 -16.76 -16.81 15.47
N GLU A 389 -16.20 -17.76 14.72
CA GLU A 389 -15.29 -17.50 13.60
C GLU A 389 -15.96 -16.71 12.49
N LEU A 390 -17.20 -17.06 12.12
CA LEU A 390 -17.98 -16.30 11.16
C LEU A 390 -18.26 -14.87 11.65
N SER A 391 -18.58 -14.71 12.94
CA SER A 391 -18.80 -13.38 13.53
C SER A 391 -17.52 -12.52 13.53
N ILE A 392 -16.35 -13.13 13.77
CA ILE A 392 -15.04 -12.47 13.71
C ILE A 392 -14.71 -12.05 12.29
N ALA A 393 -14.94 -12.92 11.29
CA ALA A 393 -14.75 -12.58 9.89
C ALA A 393 -15.69 -11.42 9.45
N ALA A 394 -16.95 -11.46 9.88
CA ALA A 394 -17.91 -10.39 9.61
C ALA A 394 -17.50 -9.06 10.29
N ALA A 395 -17.00 -9.10 11.53
CA ALA A 395 -16.49 -7.93 12.24
C ALA A 395 -15.24 -7.35 11.56
N ALA A 396 -14.34 -8.19 11.05
CA ALA A 396 -13.17 -7.76 10.29
C ALA A 396 -13.57 -7.07 8.98
N LEU A 397 -14.55 -7.63 8.25
CA LEU A 397 -15.11 -7.00 7.05
C LEU A 397 -15.78 -5.66 7.38
N ALA A 398 -16.55 -5.58 8.47
CA ALA A 398 -17.17 -4.34 8.92
C ALA A 398 -16.10 -3.28 9.26
N LEU A 399 -15.02 -3.67 9.94
CA LEU A 399 -13.89 -2.78 10.24
C LEU A 399 -13.23 -2.23 8.97
N PHE A 400 -13.02 -3.07 7.96
CA PHE A 400 -12.53 -2.66 6.64
C PHE A 400 -13.47 -1.64 5.96
N VAL A 401 -14.78 -1.90 5.96
CA VAL A 401 -15.77 -0.99 5.38
C VAL A 401 -15.80 0.35 6.12
N ILE A 402 -15.77 0.34 7.45
CA ILE A 402 -15.71 1.56 8.28
C ILE A 402 -14.44 2.35 7.98
N ALA A 403 -13.29 1.68 7.84
CA ALA A 403 -12.03 2.30 7.47
C ALA A 403 -12.10 2.97 6.10
N LEU A 404 -12.71 2.32 5.11
CA LEU A 404 -12.91 2.86 3.78
C LEU A 404 -13.81 4.10 3.79
N VAL A 405 -14.97 4.01 4.45
CA VAL A 405 -15.93 5.13 4.55
C VAL A 405 -15.30 6.30 5.30
N THR A 406 -14.61 6.05 6.41
CA THR A 406 -13.93 7.09 7.18
C THR A 406 -12.85 7.77 6.35
N THR A 407 -12.06 7.00 5.60
CA THR A 407 -11.05 7.53 4.67
C THR A 407 -11.69 8.43 3.60
N ALA A 408 -12.80 8.00 3.01
CA ALA A 408 -13.54 8.80 2.03
C ALA A 408 -14.05 10.13 2.64
N VAL A 409 -14.71 10.06 3.78
CA VAL A 409 -15.29 11.23 4.46
C VAL A 409 -14.22 12.23 4.89
N VAL A 410 -13.12 11.76 5.50
CA VAL A 410 -12.01 12.62 5.92
C VAL A 410 -11.34 13.29 4.71
N ASN A 411 -11.17 12.57 3.61
CA ASN A 411 -10.58 13.14 2.39
C ASN A 411 -11.45 14.25 1.79
N VAL A 412 -12.78 14.03 1.72
CA VAL A 412 -13.73 15.01 1.18
C VAL A 412 -13.82 16.24 2.09
N ARG A 413 -14.08 16.03 3.39
CA ARG A 413 -14.20 17.13 4.37
C ARG A 413 -12.90 17.90 4.57
N GLY A 414 -11.74 17.25 4.36
CA GLY A 414 -10.44 17.89 4.48
C GLY A 414 -10.07 18.81 3.31
N ARG A 415 -10.79 18.77 2.17
CA ARG A 415 -10.40 19.49 0.95
C ARG A 415 -10.32 21.00 1.13
N GLU A 416 -11.32 21.59 1.78
CA GLU A 416 -11.35 23.03 2.02
C GLU A 416 -10.16 23.49 2.86
N PHE A 417 -9.90 22.80 3.96
CA PHE A 417 -8.72 23.05 4.80
C PHE A 417 -7.41 22.94 4.01
N ARG A 418 -7.26 21.93 3.15
CA ARG A 418 -6.08 21.78 2.28
C ARG A 418 -5.95 22.92 1.28
N ASN A 419 -7.05 23.36 0.66
CA ASN A 419 -7.05 24.47 -0.28
C ASN A 419 -6.71 25.81 0.40
N VAL A 420 -7.23 26.05 1.61
CA VAL A 420 -6.88 27.24 2.40
C VAL A 420 -5.39 27.22 2.77
N LEU A 421 -4.88 26.06 3.22
CA LEU A 421 -3.44 25.89 3.50
C LEU A 421 -2.58 26.15 2.26
N MET A 422 -2.91 25.52 1.13
CA MET A 422 -2.14 25.66 -0.12
C MET A 422 -2.20 27.08 -0.70
N ARG A 423 -3.30 27.81 -0.49
CA ARG A 423 -3.42 29.21 -0.91
C ARG A 423 -2.56 30.14 -0.05
N ARG A 424 -2.53 29.91 1.27
CA ARG A 424 -1.79 30.76 2.21
C ARG A 424 -0.29 30.44 2.24
N TRP A 425 0.05 29.16 2.30
CA TRP A 425 1.42 28.65 2.37
C TRP A 425 1.61 27.52 1.35
N PRO A 426 1.78 27.85 0.05
CA PRO A 426 2.00 26.85 -0.98
C PRO A 426 3.26 26.03 -0.67
N ALA A 427 3.09 24.74 -0.44
CA ALA A 427 4.17 23.80 -0.23
C ALA A 427 4.40 22.98 -1.52
N GLY A 428 5.66 22.72 -1.84
CA GLY A 428 6.00 21.72 -2.84
C GLY A 428 5.77 20.30 -2.30
N PRO A 429 5.39 19.34 -3.14
CA PRO A 429 5.22 17.96 -2.72
C PRO A 429 6.56 17.35 -2.30
N THR A 430 6.48 16.37 -1.41
CA THR A 430 7.68 15.60 -1.03
C THR A 430 8.05 14.60 -2.12
N TRP A 431 9.36 14.44 -2.36
CA TRP A 431 9.87 13.47 -3.31
C TRP A 431 11.22 12.89 -2.92
N SER A 432 11.43 11.66 -3.37
CA SER A 432 12.70 10.93 -3.38
C SER A 432 12.94 10.42 -4.81
N ALA A 433 14.19 10.46 -5.25
CA ALA A 433 14.61 9.87 -6.51
C ALA A 433 14.48 8.35 -6.45
N GLY A 434 13.97 7.76 -7.53
CA GLY A 434 14.01 6.31 -7.71
C GLY A 434 15.44 5.81 -7.86
N GLU A 435 15.60 4.48 -7.92
CA GLU A 435 16.89 3.83 -8.16
C GLU A 435 17.55 4.25 -9.48
N ASP A 436 16.73 4.68 -10.46
CA ASP A 436 17.13 5.25 -11.74
C ASP A 436 17.58 6.72 -11.66
N GLY A 437 17.50 7.34 -10.47
CA GLY A 437 17.81 8.73 -10.23
C GLY A 437 16.81 9.70 -10.89
N ARG A 438 15.64 9.21 -11.28
CA ARG A 438 14.57 10.00 -11.89
C ARG A 438 13.43 10.21 -10.92
N VAL A 439 12.72 11.31 -11.13
CA VAL A 439 11.51 11.69 -10.38
C VAL A 439 10.45 12.13 -11.37
N LEU A 440 9.19 11.84 -11.07
CA LEU A 440 8.07 12.41 -11.83
C LEU A 440 8.16 13.93 -11.79
N ARG A 441 8.15 14.56 -12.96
CA ARG A 441 8.44 15.99 -13.08
C ARG A 441 7.50 16.83 -12.22
N ALA A 442 6.23 16.45 -12.13
CA ALA A 442 5.20 17.09 -11.30
C ALA A 442 5.50 17.11 -9.79
N LYS A 443 6.47 16.31 -9.32
CA LYS A 443 6.94 16.38 -7.94
C LYS A 443 8.12 17.33 -7.74
N ALA A 444 8.84 17.69 -8.80
CA ALA A 444 10.08 18.47 -8.73
C ALA A 444 10.03 19.80 -9.50
N GLY A 445 8.94 20.11 -10.19
CA GLY A 445 8.76 21.34 -10.95
C GLY A 445 7.60 21.27 -11.96
N PRO A 446 7.49 22.28 -12.84
CA PRO A 446 6.43 22.36 -13.84
C PRO A 446 6.46 21.15 -14.78
N ALA A 447 5.30 20.54 -15.05
CA ALA A 447 5.20 19.23 -15.69
C ALA A 447 4.08 19.10 -16.73
N LEU A 448 3.10 20.00 -16.78
CA LEU A 448 1.97 19.87 -17.71
C LEU A 448 2.41 19.83 -19.19
N HIS A 449 3.49 20.55 -19.49
CA HIS A 449 4.00 20.79 -20.86
C HIS A 449 5.30 20.05 -21.19
N ALA A 450 5.84 19.25 -20.26
CA ALA A 450 7.20 18.74 -20.39
C ALA A 450 7.32 17.23 -20.18
N ALA A 451 8.51 16.69 -20.41
CA ALA A 451 8.77 15.27 -20.23
C ALA A 451 8.33 14.78 -18.85
N ARG A 452 7.65 13.62 -18.82
CA ARG A 452 7.03 13.04 -17.60
C ARG A 452 8.02 12.88 -16.44
N TYR A 453 9.29 12.64 -16.74
CA TYR A 453 10.34 12.41 -15.75
C TYR A 453 11.46 13.46 -15.85
N LYS A 454 12.02 13.83 -14.70
CA LYS A 454 13.21 14.68 -14.56
C LYS A 454 14.32 13.86 -13.90
N LYS A 455 15.52 13.87 -14.49
CA LYS A 455 16.72 13.28 -13.87
C LYS A 455 17.22 14.24 -12.78
N VAL A 456 17.27 13.78 -11.54
CA VAL A 456 17.71 14.57 -10.38
C VAL A 456 18.98 14.00 -9.73
N GLY A 457 19.27 12.72 -9.98
CA GLY A 457 20.40 11.99 -9.40
C GLY A 457 19.93 11.00 -8.33
N LYS A 458 20.62 9.85 -8.21
CA LYS A 458 20.29 8.81 -7.23
C LYS A 458 20.42 9.34 -5.80
N GLY A 459 19.54 8.88 -4.91
CA GLY A 459 19.56 9.25 -3.49
C GLY A 459 19.16 10.70 -3.17
N LYS A 460 18.83 11.52 -4.18
CA LYS A 460 18.34 12.88 -3.94
C LYS A 460 16.90 12.88 -3.46
N SER A 461 16.58 13.80 -2.57
CA SER A 461 15.23 14.04 -2.07
C SER A 461 14.94 15.53 -2.00
N SER A 462 13.67 15.89 -1.89
CA SER A 462 13.20 17.26 -1.60
C SER A 462 13.80 17.88 -0.33
N GLN A 463 14.29 17.06 0.59
CA GLN A 463 14.96 17.48 1.83
C GLN A 463 16.47 17.70 1.62
N ASN A 464 17.12 16.89 0.77
CA ASN A 464 18.57 16.91 0.53
C ASN A 464 18.99 17.72 -0.70
N THR A 465 18.04 18.31 -1.42
CA THR A 465 18.33 19.21 -2.55
C THR A 465 18.20 20.66 -2.11
N ALA A 466 19.33 21.38 -2.14
CA ALA A 466 19.35 22.83 -2.01
C ALA A 466 18.38 23.45 -3.03
N PRO A 467 17.70 24.56 -2.69
CA PRO A 467 16.82 25.25 -3.63
C PRO A 467 17.66 25.73 -4.82
N TYR A 468 17.32 25.22 -6.02
CA TYR A 468 17.75 25.78 -7.31
C TYR A 468 16.83 26.92 -7.71
#